data_AF-A0A9X3T083-F1
#
_entry.id   AF-A0A9X3T083-F1
#
_cell.length_a   1.000
_cell.length_b   1.000
_cell.length_c   1.000
_cell.angle_alpha   90.00
_cell.angle_beta   90.00
_cell.angle_gamma   90.00
#
_symmetry.space_group_name_H-M   'P 1'
#
loop_
_entity.id
_entity.type
_entity.pdbx_description
1 polymer ?
#
loop_
_entity_poly.entity_id
_entity_poly.type
_entity_poly.pdbx_seq_one_letter_code
_entity_poly.pdbx_strand_id
1 'polypeptide(L)'
;MLLDACRTQRYSTHDDVIRRHLDRFDAKRPQASFLDRMIYLELRQRLAELLLMRVDKMTMACSVEARVPFLDHEFVRLALAVPSSL
;
A
#
# COMPACT_ATOMS: atom_id res chain seq x y z
N MET A 1 -1.38 -22.10 -10.50
CA MET A 1 -1.99 -21.84 -11.82
C MET A 1 -2.43 -20.39 -12.05
N LEU A 2 -2.60 -19.54 -11.03
CA LEU A 2 -2.88 -18.08 -11.19
C LEU A 2 -1.67 -17.18 -10.87
N LEU A 3 -0.44 -17.68 -11.00
CA LEU A 3 0.79 -16.91 -10.81
C LEU A 3 1.67 -16.83 -12.07
N ASP A 4 1.24 -17.44 -13.18
CA ASP A 4 2.02 -17.46 -14.44
C ASP A 4 1.76 -16.26 -15.37
N ALA A 5 0.75 -15.43 -15.09
CA ALA A 5 0.41 -14.29 -15.96
C ALA A 5 1.37 -13.09 -15.82
N CYS A 6 2.21 -13.05 -14.77
CA CYS A 6 3.19 -11.97 -14.58
C CYS A 6 4.61 -12.39 -15.01
N ARG A 7 4.72 -13.16 -16.09
CA ARG A 7 6.00 -13.66 -16.62
C ARG A 7 6.54 -12.80 -17.78
N THR A 8 6.02 -11.59 -17.95
CA THR A 8 6.47 -10.64 -18.98
C THR A 8 6.58 -9.21 -18.43
N GLN A 9 7.53 -8.94 -17.53
CA GLN A 9 8.01 -7.58 -17.34
C GLN A 9 9.52 -7.64 -17.04
N ARG A 10 10.29 -6.98 -17.92
CA ARG A 10 11.73 -6.75 -17.86
C ARG A 10 12.18 -6.31 -16.46
N TYR A 11 13.36 -6.75 -16.03
CA TYR A 11 14.08 -6.30 -14.83
C TYR A 11 13.89 -4.80 -14.59
N SER A 12 12.92 -4.43 -13.75
CA SER A 12 12.64 -3.04 -13.41
C SER A 12 13.01 -2.83 -11.95
N THR A 13 13.65 -1.70 -11.65
CA THR A 13 14.01 -1.30 -10.28
C THR A 13 12.81 -1.33 -9.33
N HIS A 14 11.60 -1.17 -9.89
CA HIS A 14 10.34 -1.23 -9.15
C HIS A 14 10.07 -2.61 -8.56
N ASP A 15 10.33 -3.68 -9.31
CA ASP A 15 10.10 -5.06 -8.84
C ASP A 15 11.04 -5.41 -7.69
N ASP A 16 12.28 -4.91 -7.72
CA ASP A 16 13.25 -5.09 -6.64
C ASP A 16 12.84 -4.35 -5.36
N VAL A 17 12.31 -3.13 -5.51
CA VAL A 17 11.77 -2.36 -4.38
C VAL A 17 10.55 -3.05 -3.77
N ILE A 18 9.61 -3.50 -4.60
CA ILE A 18 8.43 -4.24 -4.14
C ILE A 18 8.87 -5.51 -3.42
N ARG A 19 9.78 -6.29 -4.00
CA ARG A 19 10.26 -7.55 -3.41
C ARG A 19 10.85 -7.29 -2.02
N ARG A 20 11.70 -6.26 -1.87
CA ARG A 20 12.27 -5.87 -0.57
C ARG A 20 11.19 -5.54 0.49
N HIS A 21 10.12 -4.87 0.07
CA HIS A 21 9.00 -4.56 0.96
C HIS A 21 8.23 -5.82 1.37
N LEU A 22 7.93 -6.69 0.41
CA LEU A 22 7.22 -7.94 0.65
C LEU A 22 8.03 -8.92 1.50
N ASP A 23 9.33 -9.09 1.24
CA ASP A 23 10.21 -9.96 2.03
C ASP A 23 10.22 -9.54 3.51
N ARG A 24 10.25 -8.23 3.78
CA ARG A 24 10.17 -7.69 5.16
C ARG A 24 8.81 -7.94 5.80
N PHE A 25 7.74 -7.92 5.03
CA PHE A 25 6.39 -8.16 5.52
C PHE A 25 6.18 -9.65 5.81
N ASP A 26 6.56 -10.52 4.88
CA ASP A 26 6.44 -11.98 4.99
C ASP A 26 7.30 -12.53 6.12
N ALA A 27 8.47 -11.95 6.37
CA ALA A 27 9.29 -12.29 7.55
C ALA A 27 8.55 -12.05 8.88
N LYS A 28 7.60 -11.11 8.92
CA LYS A 28 6.77 -10.82 10.12
C LYS A 28 5.44 -11.57 10.12
N ARG A 29 4.88 -11.85 8.94
CA ARG A 29 3.58 -12.50 8.75
C ARG A 29 3.62 -13.48 7.58
N PRO A 30 4.22 -14.67 7.75
CA PRO A 30 4.42 -15.61 6.65
C PRO A 30 3.12 -16.21 6.08
N GLN A 31 2.03 -16.18 6.87
CA GLN A 31 0.71 -16.69 6.49
C GLN A 31 -0.27 -15.59 6.07
N ALA A 32 0.24 -14.38 5.79
CA ALA A 32 -0.60 -13.28 5.35
C ALA A 32 -1.25 -13.57 3.99
N SER A 33 -2.48 -13.09 3.81
CA SER A 33 -3.20 -13.24 2.55
C SER A 33 -2.59 -12.35 1.46
N PHE A 34 -2.95 -12.61 0.20
CA PHE A 34 -2.60 -11.72 -0.91
C PHE A 34 -3.12 -10.29 -0.68
N LEU A 35 -4.33 -10.16 -0.12
CA LEU A 35 -4.93 -8.87 0.19
C LEU A 35 -4.10 -8.09 1.21
N ASP A 36 -3.63 -8.75 2.27
CA ASP A 36 -2.80 -8.12 3.30
C ASP A 36 -1.50 -7.56 2.71
N ARG A 37 -0.86 -8.31 1.81
CA ARG A 37 0.36 -7.86 1.10
C ARG A 37 0.08 -6.66 0.21
N MET A 38 -1.05 -6.64 -0.48
CA MET A 38 -1.46 -5.53 -1.32
C MET A 38 -1.71 -4.27 -0.50
N ILE A 39 -2.47 -4.38 0.61
CA ILE A 39 -2.74 -3.25 1.52
C ILE A 39 -1.43 -2.74 2.15
N TYR A 40 -0.52 -3.64 2.52
CA TYR A 40 0.79 -3.26 3.04
C TYR A 40 1.59 -2.41 2.04
N LEU A 41 1.65 -2.83 0.77
CA LEU A 41 2.35 -2.07 -0.28
C LEU A 41 1.69 -0.72 -0.54
N GLU A 42 0.35 -0.66 -0.52
CA GLU A 42 -0.38 0.61 -0.65
C GLU A 42 0.00 1.59 0.45
N LEU A 43 -0.10 1.18 1.71
CA LEU A 43 0.19 2.04 2.85
C LEU A 43 1.67 2.44 2.93
N ARG A 44 2.59 1.58 2.49
CA ARG A 44 4.05 1.81 2.62
C ARG A 44 4.67 2.60 1.49
N GLN A 45 4.07 2.60 0.30
CA GLN A 45 4.72 3.13 -0.90
C GLN A 45 3.77 4.03 -1.68
N ARG A 46 2.70 3.47 -2.25
CA ARG A 46 1.80 4.20 -3.16
C ARG A 46 1.03 5.33 -2.48
N LEU A 47 0.55 5.13 -1.25
CA LEU A 47 -0.24 6.14 -0.54
C LEU A 47 0.56 7.42 -0.31
N ALA A 48 1.79 7.29 0.21
CA ALA A 48 2.66 8.43 0.50
C ALA A 48 3.15 9.12 -0.78
N GLU A 49 3.59 8.35 -1.78
CA GLU A 49 4.25 8.91 -2.95
C GLU A 49 3.28 9.39 -4.05
N LEU A 50 2.11 8.75 -4.20
CA LEU A 50 1.17 9.08 -5.26
C LEU A 50 -0.03 9.86 -4.74
N LEU A 51 -0.73 9.35 -3.74
CA LEU A 51 -2.02 9.92 -3.33
C LEU A 51 -1.84 11.17 -2.47
N LEU A 52 -1.10 11.06 -1.36
CA LEU A 52 -0.92 12.17 -0.42
C LEU A 52 -0.14 13.33 -1.04
N MET A 53 0.91 13.03 -1.81
CA MET A 53 1.67 14.07 -2.53
C MET A 53 0.80 14.86 -3.51
N ARG A 54 -0.12 14.20 -4.23
CA ARG A 54 -0.97 14.88 -5.22
C ARG A 54 -2.01 15.75 -4.54
N VAL A 55 -2.68 15.22 -3.52
CA VAL A 55 -3.67 15.99 -2.75
C VAL A 55 -3.00 17.20 -2.12
N ASP A 56 -1.85 17.02 -1.46
CA ASP A 56 -1.10 18.10 -0.82
C ASP A 56 -0.75 19.23 -1.81
N LYS A 57 -0.21 18.88 -2.99
CA LYS A 57 0.11 19.88 -4.03
C LYS A 57 -1.13 20.61 -4.54
N MET A 58 -2.23 19.89 -4.76
CA MET A 58 -3.47 20.50 -5.25
C MET A 58 -4.12 21.41 -4.21
N THR A 59 -4.12 21.01 -2.94
CA THR A 59 -4.73 21.82 -1.88
C THR A 59 -3.87 23.03 -1.54
N MET A 60 -2.54 22.91 -1.54
CA MET A 60 -1.65 24.07 -1.42
C MET A 60 -1.83 25.06 -2.58
N ALA A 61 -2.05 24.58 -3.82
CA ALA A 61 -2.33 25.46 -4.96
C ALA A 61 -3.63 26.29 -4.78
N CYS A 62 -4.59 25.76 -4.03
CA CYS A 62 -5.84 26.44 -3.70
C CYS A 62 -5.82 27.12 -2.31
N SER A 63 -4.68 27.18 -1.62
CA SER A 63 -4.57 27.66 -0.23
C SER A 63 -5.54 26.99 0.76
N VAL A 64 -5.84 25.70 0.53
CA VAL A 64 -6.69 24.87 1.39
C VAL A 64 -5.83 23.82 2.09
N GLU A 65 -6.16 23.48 3.33
CA GLU A 65 -5.55 22.36 4.05
C GLU A 65 -6.42 21.10 3.89
N ALA A 66 -5.91 20.06 3.23
CA ALA A 66 -6.58 18.76 3.18
C ALA A 66 -6.39 18.00 4.49
N ARG A 67 -7.49 17.58 5.10
CA ARG A 67 -7.50 16.64 6.24
C ARG A 67 -7.88 15.25 5.74
N VAL A 68 -7.20 14.22 6.27
CA VAL A 68 -7.38 12.80 5.88
C VAL A 68 -7.92 11.98 7.05
N PRO A 69 -9.21 12.11 7.43
CA PRO A 69 -9.77 11.46 8.62
C PRO A 69 -9.69 9.93 8.57
N PHE A 70 -9.73 9.34 7.37
CA PHE A 70 -9.62 7.88 7.18
C PHE A 70 -8.20 7.34 7.35
N LEU A 71 -7.18 8.20 7.42
CA LEU A 71 -5.80 7.77 7.69
C LEU A 71 -5.46 7.90 9.18
N ASP A 72 -6.46 8.06 10.04
CA ASP A 72 -6.24 8.02 11.47
C ASP A 72 -5.75 6.62 11.91
N HIS A 73 -4.79 6.60 12.83
CA HIS A 73 -4.17 5.38 13.34
C HIS A 73 -5.15 4.40 13.99
N GLU A 74 -6.15 4.88 14.73
CA GLU A 74 -7.17 4.02 15.36
C GLU A 74 -8.11 3.45 14.30
N PHE A 75 -8.52 4.29 13.35
CA PHE A 75 -9.40 3.86 12.26
C PHE A 75 -8.73 2.82 11.36
N VAL A 76 -7.47 3.06 10.96
CA VAL A 76 -6.70 2.11 10.14
C VAL A 76 -6.47 0.80 10.89
N ARG A 77 -6.18 0.85 12.19
CA ARG A 77 -6.04 -0.37 13.01
C ARG A 77 -7.32 -1.20 13.02
N LEU A 78 -8.48 -0.53 13.17
CA LEU A 78 -9.77 -1.20 13.11
C LEU A 78 -10.02 -1.81 11.72
N ALA A 79 -9.79 -1.04 10.65
CA ALA A 79 -10.00 -1.51 9.28
C ALA A 79 -9.12 -2.74 8.95
N LEU A 80 -7.87 -2.77 9.43
CA LEU A 80 -6.96 -3.90 9.26
C LEU A 80 -7.30 -5.12 10.13
N ALA A 81 -8.15 -4.96 11.15
CA ALA A 81 -8.61 -6.06 12.00
C ALA A 81 -9.85 -6.76 11.42
N VAL A 82 -10.51 -6.18 10.42
CA VAL A 82 -11.67 -6.78 9.77
C VAL A 82 -11.21 -7.99 8.93
N PRO A 83 -11.82 -9.18 9.10
CA PRO A 83 -11.45 -10.35 8.32
C PRO A 83 -11.82 -10.16 6.85
N SER A 84 -10.97 -10.62 5.94
CA SER A 84 -11.16 -10.48 4.49
C SER A 84 -12.33 -11.28 3.92
N SER A 85 -12.90 -12.20 4.70
CA SER A 85 -13.98 -13.12 4.30
C SER A 85 -15.39 -12.63 4.64
N LEU A 86 -15.52 -11.41 5.16
CA LEU A 86 -16.78 -10.82 5.57
C LEU A 86 -17.61 -10.33 4.38
#